data_AF-M1ENS3-F1
#
_entry.id   AF-M1ENS3-F1
#
_cell.length_a   1.000
_cell.length_b   1.000
_cell.length_c   1.000
_cell.angle_alpha   90.00
_cell.angle_beta   90.00
_cell.angle_gamma   90.00
#
_symmetry.space_group_name_H-M   'P 1'
#
loop_
_entity.id
_entity.type
_entity.pdbx_description
1 polymer ?
#
loop_
_entity_poly.entity_id
_entity_poly.type
_entity_poly.pdbx_seq_one_letter_code
_entity_poly.pdbx_strand_id
1 'polypeptide(L)'
;QMLSDLFTVRGSPFKTKSAELPSPPPRSPGQQKEEDWAVEQVVVDLGSSREGCREAFAAACHLLLDCATFPVYLSEEETERLCEALFQLPGAGDCSFPSWLRSLMTVSCCVTDCFLQNVAISTLLEVINHSQSLALVIEDKMKRYKSSGHNPFFGKLQMVTVPPIAPGILKVIAEKTDFYQRVARVLWNQLNKETREHHITCVELFYRLHCLAPTANICEDIICHA
;
A
#
# COMPACT_ATOMS: atom_id res chain seq x y z
N GLN A 1 -0.40 10.85 19.96
CA GLN A 1 0.62 9.79 19.77
C GLN A 1 -0.05 8.43 19.96
N MET A 2 -0.73 7.95 18.91
CA MET A 2 -1.34 6.62 18.78
C MET A 2 -1.50 6.42 17.27
N LEU A 3 -0.99 5.32 16.72
CA LEU A 3 -1.23 4.70 15.38
C LEU A 3 -0.02 3.92 14.85
N SER A 4 1.09 3.83 15.60
CA SER A 4 2.31 3.12 15.18
C SER A 4 2.27 1.59 15.28
N ASP A 5 1.20 0.97 15.79
CA ASP A 5 1.25 -0.46 16.21
C ASP A 5 0.51 -1.45 15.28
N LEU A 6 0.04 -1.05 14.09
CA LEU A 6 -0.75 -1.94 13.23
C LEU A 6 0.05 -3.02 12.48
N PHE A 7 1.39 -2.99 12.52
CA PHE A 7 2.25 -4.02 11.94
C PHE A 7 3.27 -4.48 12.99
N THR A 8 3.01 -5.62 13.62
CA THR A 8 3.89 -6.20 14.63
C THR A 8 5.01 -7.04 13.99
N VAL A 9 6.26 -6.74 14.36
CA VAL A 9 7.42 -7.58 14.06
C VAL A 9 7.37 -8.82 14.96
N ARG A 10 7.54 -10.01 14.35
CA ARG A 10 7.48 -11.33 15.01
C ARG A 10 8.51 -11.44 16.16
N GLY A 11 8.04 -11.80 17.36
CA GLY A 11 8.80 -11.74 18.62
C GLY A 11 9.67 -12.95 18.99
N SER A 12 10.39 -12.81 20.11
CA SER A 12 11.05 -13.88 20.88
C SER A 12 10.94 -13.56 22.40
N PRO A 13 10.81 -14.56 23.30
CA PRO A 13 10.27 -14.36 24.64
C PRO A 13 11.35 -14.37 25.73
N PHE A 14 11.51 -13.28 26.48
CA PHE A 14 12.08 -13.33 27.83
C PHE A 14 11.33 -12.37 28.78
N LYS A 15 10.82 -12.97 29.87
CA LYS A 15 10.19 -12.32 31.03
C LYS A 15 11.13 -11.31 31.71
N THR A 16 10.56 -10.25 32.28
CA THR A 16 10.56 -10.03 33.75
C THR A 16 9.58 -8.92 34.17
N LYS A 17 9.00 -9.12 35.36
CA LYS A 17 7.98 -8.31 36.04
C LYS A 17 8.60 -7.07 36.70
N SER A 18 7.85 -5.97 36.78
CA SER A 18 7.53 -5.34 38.08
C SER A 18 6.40 -4.33 37.96
N ALA A 19 5.57 -4.27 38.99
CA ALA A 19 4.42 -3.41 39.18
C ALA A 19 4.79 -2.18 40.03
N GLU A 20 4.17 -1.03 39.79
CA GLU A 20 3.51 -0.18 40.82
C GLU A 20 2.96 1.14 40.23
N LEU A 21 1.75 1.46 40.66
CA LEU A 21 1.03 2.75 40.71
C LEU A 21 0.36 2.75 42.11
N PRO A 22 -0.11 3.87 42.73
CA PRO A 22 -0.49 5.17 42.14
C PRO A 22 -0.22 6.44 43.02
N SER A 23 -0.48 7.66 42.50
CA SER A 23 -1.44 8.66 43.07
C SER A 23 -1.25 10.14 42.56
N PRO A 24 -2.31 11.00 42.53
CA PRO A 24 -2.32 12.39 41.98
C PRO A 24 -2.54 13.49 43.08
N PRO A 25 -2.93 14.76 42.77
CA PRO A 25 -2.28 15.88 42.06
C PRO A 25 -2.05 17.12 42.99
N PRO A 26 -1.69 18.33 42.48
CA PRO A 26 -2.71 19.39 42.42
C PRO A 26 -2.60 20.38 41.22
N ARG A 27 -3.72 21.07 40.96
CA ARG A 27 -4.01 22.04 39.88
C ARG A 27 -3.47 23.45 40.16
N SER A 28 -3.15 24.19 39.09
CA SER A 28 -3.34 25.65 38.94
C SER A 28 -3.11 26.10 37.47
N PRO A 29 -3.64 27.27 37.04
CA PRO A 29 -4.29 27.44 35.75
C PRO A 29 -3.42 28.06 34.66
N GLY A 30 -3.55 27.57 33.43
CA GLY A 30 -2.95 28.14 32.23
C GLY A 30 -3.93 28.00 31.08
N GLN A 31 -4.52 29.13 30.71
CA GLN A 31 -5.53 29.29 29.69
C GLN A 31 -4.88 29.16 28.30
N GLN A 32 -5.10 28.06 27.59
CA GLN A 32 -4.97 28.01 26.14
C GLN A 32 -6.22 27.38 25.55
N LYS A 33 -6.83 28.15 24.66
CA LYS A 33 -8.04 27.92 23.92
C LYS A 33 -7.58 27.23 22.64
N GLU A 34 -7.84 25.94 22.49
CA GLU A 34 -7.55 25.22 21.26
C GLU A 34 -8.71 24.27 20.96
N GLU A 35 -9.13 24.30 19.71
CA GLU A 35 -10.44 23.94 19.21
C GLU A 35 -10.85 22.50 19.51
N ASP A 36 -11.99 22.40 20.19
CA ASP A 36 -12.78 21.21 20.38
C ASP A 36 -13.34 20.77 19.01
N TRP A 37 -12.60 19.93 18.29
CA TRP A 37 -13.18 19.11 17.23
C TRP A 37 -13.97 17.98 17.88
N ALA A 38 -15.08 18.35 18.51
CA ALA A 38 -16.18 17.42 18.73
C ALA A 38 -16.58 16.93 17.33
N VAL A 39 -16.14 15.72 16.98
CA VAL A 39 -16.68 14.99 15.84
C VAL A 39 -18.11 14.68 16.22
N GLU A 40 -18.99 15.65 15.94
CA GLU A 40 -20.42 15.45 15.95
C GLU A 40 -20.64 14.26 15.03
N GLN A 41 -20.98 13.13 15.64
CA GLN A 41 -21.29 11.90 14.94
C GLN A 41 -22.64 12.15 14.27
N VAL A 42 -22.61 12.94 13.19
CA VAL A 42 -23.75 13.17 12.32
C VAL A 42 -24.02 11.82 11.71
N VAL A 43 -25.05 11.18 12.24
CA VAL A 43 -25.70 10.03 11.62
C VAL A 43 -26.32 10.55 10.33
N VAL A 44 -25.50 10.59 9.28
CA VAL A 44 -25.99 10.80 7.92
C VAL A 44 -26.77 9.54 7.55
N ASP A 45 -28.00 9.70 7.12
CA ASP A 45 -28.82 8.61 6.60
C ASP A 45 -28.12 7.99 5.37
N LEU A 46 -27.41 6.88 5.60
CA LEU A 46 -26.32 6.39 4.74
C LEU A 46 -26.80 5.38 3.69
N GLY A 47 -28.11 5.20 3.52
CA GLY A 47 -28.68 4.23 2.57
C GLY A 47 -28.35 4.55 1.11
N SER A 48 -28.48 5.81 0.70
CA SER A 48 -28.10 6.32 -0.64
C SER A 48 -26.65 6.83 -0.68
N SER A 49 -26.12 7.32 0.45
CA SER A 49 -24.74 7.79 0.55
C SER A 49 -23.72 6.65 0.40
N ARG A 50 -24.02 5.43 0.85
CA ARG A 50 -23.08 4.30 0.81
C ARG A 50 -22.75 3.87 -0.62
N GLU A 51 -23.75 3.86 -1.50
CA GLU A 51 -23.53 3.49 -2.90
C GLU A 51 -22.73 4.57 -3.63
N GLY A 52 -23.06 5.84 -3.41
CA GLY A 52 -22.26 6.96 -3.94
C GLY A 52 -20.80 6.95 -3.45
N CYS A 53 -20.55 6.55 -2.19
CA CYS A 53 -19.19 6.38 -1.68
C CYS A 53 -18.45 5.22 -2.37
N ARG A 54 -19.13 4.11 -2.66
CA ARG A 54 -18.56 2.95 -3.37
C ARG A 54 -18.18 3.32 -4.81
N GLU A 55 -19.09 3.99 -5.51
CA GLU A 55 -18.86 4.48 -6.87
C GLU A 55 -17.72 5.50 -6.93
N ALA A 56 -17.72 6.48 -6.02
CA ALA A 56 -16.65 7.48 -5.94
C ALA A 56 -15.29 6.86 -5.62
N PHE A 57 -15.25 5.87 -4.71
CA PHE A 57 -14.03 5.15 -4.40
C PHE A 57 -13.52 4.34 -5.60
N ALA A 58 -14.41 3.65 -6.31
CA ALA A 58 -14.06 2.93 -7.54
C ALA A 58 -13.54 3.89 -8.62
N ALA A 59 -14.21 5.01 -8.84
CA ALA A 59 -13.78 6.04 -9.78
C ALA A 59 -12.40 6.62 -9.42
N ALA A 60 -12.14 6.88 -8.13
CA ALA A 60 -10.84 7.34 -7.67
C ALA A 60 -9.73 6.28 -7.88
N CYS A 61 -10.05 5.01 -7.67
CA CYS A 61 -9.15 3.90 -7.94
C CYS A 61 -8.83 3.78 -9.44
N HIS A 62 -9.83 3.91 -10.31
CA HIS A 62 -9.61 3.94 -11.76
C HIS A 62 -8.76 5.13 -12.20
N LEU A 63 -9.06 6.34 -11.69
CA LEU A 63 -8.27 7.53 -11.97
C LEU A 63 -6.80 7.35 -11.54
N LEU A 64 -6.55 6.72 -10.39
CA LEU A 64 -5.20 6.41 -9.94
C LEU A 64 -4.46 5.48 -10.92
N LEU A 65 -5.14 4.48 -11.47
CA LEU A 65 -4.57 3.57 -12.47
C LEU A 65 -4.29 4.28 -13.79
N ASP A 66 -5.22 5.11 -14.26
CA ASP A 66 -5.02 5.92 -15.47
C ASP A 66 -3.81 6.84 -15.29
N CYS A 67 -3.72 7.53 -14.14
CA CYS A 67 -2.61 8.41 -13.81
C CYS A 67 -1.26 7.68 -13.71
N ALA A 68 -1.24 6.41 -13.30
CA ALA A 68 -0.02 5.61 -13.23
C ALA A 68 0.63 5.34 -14.60
N THR A 69 -0.08 5.62 -15.70
CA THR A 69 0.42 5.43 -17.06
C THR A 69 0.97 6.71 -17.69
N PHE A 70 0.74 7.88 -17.08
CA PHE A 70 1.16 9.14 -17.67
C PHE A 70 2.68 9.29 -17.68
N PRO A 71 3.27 9.56 -18.86
CA PRO A 71 4.70 9.79 -18.94
C PRO A 71 5.06 11.20 -18.48
N VAL A 72 6.29 11.33 -17.99
CA VAL A 72 6.95 12.62 -17.73
C VAL A 72 8.12 12.80 -18.69
N TYR A 73 8.45 14.04 -19.00
CA TYR A 73 9.61 14.39 -19.81
C TYR A 73 10.76 14.76 -18.89
N LEU A 74 11.84 13.99 -18.96
CA LEU A 74 13.02 14.17 -18.11
C LEU A 74 14.26 14.30 -18.98
N SER A 75 15.18 15.16 -18.56
CA SER A 75 16.55 15.17 -19.07
C SER A 75 17.31 13.92 -18.60
N GLU A 76 18.48 13.70 -19.19
CA GLU A 76 19.40 12.62 -18.77
C GLU A 76 19.72 12.68 -17.28
N GLU A 77 20.16 13.84 -16.78
CA GLU A 77 20.54 14.00 -15.38
C GLU A 77 19.34 13.80 -14.43
N GLU A 78 18.14 14.26 -14.81
CA GLU A 78 16.93 14.04 -14.01
C GLU A 78 16.53 12.57 -13.99
N THR A 79 16.72 11.86 -15.09
CA THR A 79 16.44 10.42 -15.19
C THR A 79 17.39 9.62 -14.32
N GLU A 80 18.68 9.96 -14.28
CA GLU A 80 19.67 9.33 -13.41
C GLU A 80 19.35 9.55 -11.93
N ARG A 81 19.09 10.79 -11.52
CA ARG A 81 18.69 11.13 -10.14
C ARG A 81 17.40 10.41 -9.74
N LEU A 82 16.43 10.34 -10.64
CA LEU A 82 15.18 9.61 -10.41
C LEU A 82 15.45 8.13 -10.15
N CYS A 83 16.29 7.50 -10.97
CA CYS A 83 16.63 6.08 -10.78
C CYS A 83 17.32 5.86 -9.43
N GLU A 84 18.27 6.69 -9.05
CA GLU A 84 18.91 6.59 -7.74
C GLU A 84 17.89 6.70 -6.60
N ALA A 85 16.95 7.65 -6.68
CA ALA A 85 15.91 7.82 -5.67
C ALA A 85 14.92 6.63 -5.60
N LEU A 86 14.53 6.06 -6.75
CA LEU A 86 13.55 4.97 -6.83
C LEU A 86 14.07 3.65 -6.24
N PHE A 87 15.35 3.35 -6.45
CA PHE A 87 15.97 2.08 -6.03
C PHE A 87 16.65 2.17 -4.66
N GLN A 88 16.80 3.37 -4.09
CA GLN A 88 17.22 3.51 -2.70
C GLN A 88 16.16 2.93 -1.75
N LEU A 89 16.62 2.11 -0.81
CA LEU A 89 15.75 1.58 0.23
C LEU A 89 15.43 2.71 1.22
N PRO A 90 14.15 2.88 1.63
CA PRO A 90 13.82 3.84 2.68
C PRO A 90 14.68 3.60 3.92
N GLY A 91 15.31 4.66 4.44
CA GLY A 91 16.19 4.58 5.62
C GLY A 91 15.45 4.00 6.82
N ALA A 92 16.18 3.30 7.70
CA ALA A 92 15.62 2.52 8.81
C ALA A 92 14.74 3.30 9.82
N GLY A 93 14.69 4.64 9.74
CA GLY A 93 13.87 5.51 10.59
C GLY A 93 12.56 6.01 9.98
N ASP A 94 12.43 6.06 8.64
CA ASP A 94 11.36 6.80 7.94
C ASP A 94 10.68 5.95 6.84
N CYS A 95 10.42 4.67 7.10
CA CYS A 95 9.63 3.82 6.21
C CYS A 95 8.12 4.18 6.22
N SER A 96 7.79 5.47 6.14
CA SER A 96 6.39 5.89 6.03
C SER A 96 5.93 5.75 4.57
N PHE A 97 5.01 4.81 4.34
CA PHE A 97 4.32 4.71 3.06
C PHE A 97 3.57 6.02 2.74
N PRO A 98 3.47 6.42 1.46
CA PRO A 98 2.59 7.50 1.04
C PRO A 98 1.18 7.31 1.59
N SER A 99 0.49 8.40 1.94
CA SER A 99 -0.84 8.34 2.56
C SER A 99 -1.84 7.56 1.72
N TRP A 100 -1.86 7.77 0.40
CA TRP A 100 -2.74 7.04 -0.52
C TRP A 100 -2.51 5.53 -0.48
N LEU A 101 -1.24 5.11 -0.41
CA LEU A 101 -0.85 3.70 -0.38
C LEU A 101 -1.26 3.07 0.94
N ARG A 102 -1.04 3.76 2.06
CA ARG A 102 -1.52 3.31 3.38
C ARG A 102 -3.03 3.14 3.39
N SER A 103 -3.76 4.13 2.89
CA SER A 103 -5.22 4.08 2.82
C SER A 103 -5.70 2.88 1.99
N LEU A 104 -5.13 2.66 0.79
CA LEU A 104 -5.47 1.48 -0.02
C LEU A 104 -5.13 0.17 0.69
N MET A 105 -3.95 0.04 1.30
CA MET A 105 -3.56 -1.15 2.06
C MET A 105 -4.51 -1.40 3.24
N THR A 106 -4.96 -0.34 3.93
CA THR A 106 -5.92 -0.42 5.02
C THR A 106 -7.30 -0.84 4.52
N VAL A 107 -7.80 -0.25 3.43
CA VAL A 107 -9.10 -0.64 2.86
C VAL A 107 -9.08 -2.11 2.43
N SER A 108 -8.00 -2.56 1.76
CA SER A 108 -7.83 -3.95 1.34
C SER A 108 -7.87 -4.97 2.48
N CYS A 109 -7.39 -4.61 3.67
CA CYS A 109 -7.23 -5.57 4.78
C CYS A 109 -8.24 -5.42 5.91
N CYS A 110 -8.76 -4.22 6.16
CA CYS A 110 -9.42 -3.87 7.44
C CYS A 110 -10.90 -3.47 7.31
N VAL A 111 -11.36 -3.11 6.11
CA VAL A 111 -12.76 -2.70 5.89
C VAL A 111 -13.67 -3.93 5.79
N THR A 112 -14.91 -3.84 6.27
CA THR A 112 -15.85 -4.98 6.27
C THR A 112 -16.64 -5.14 4.96
N ASP A 113 -16.69 -4.08 4.15
CA ASP A 113 -17.41 -4.05 2.88
C ASP A 113 -16.61 -4.79 1.78
N CYS A 114 -17.11 -5.96 1.36
CA CYS A 114 -16.46 -6.81 0.37
C CYS A 114 -16.23 -6.09 -0.97
N PHE A 115 -17.15 -5.20 -1.39
CA PHE A 115 -16.99 -4.47 -2.64
C PHE A 115 -15.78 -3.52 -2.56
N LEU A 116 -15.72 -2.70 -1.51
CA LEU A 116 -14.61 -1.76 -1.31
C LEU A 116 -13.27 -2.49 -1.16
N GLN A 117 -13.26 -3.62 -0.43
CA GLN A 117 -12.07 -4.46 -0.31
C GLN A 117 -11.61 -4.97 -1.68
N ASN A 118 -12.52 -5.53 -2.49
CA ASN A 118 -12.16 -6.13 -3.77
C ASN A 118 -11.67 -5.08 -4.78
N VAL A 119 -12.30 -3.90 -4.81
CA VAL A 119 -11.83 -2.76 -5.60
C VAL A 119 -10.42 -2.34 -5.14
N ALA A 120 -10.22 -2.13 -3.84
CA ALA A 120 -8.92 -1.72 -3.29
C ALA A 120 -7.82 -2.76 -3.56
N ILE A 121 -8.11 -4.05 -3.38
CA ILE A 121 -7.19 -5.16 -3.65
C ILE A 121 -6.84 -5.19 -5.14
N SER A 122 -7.85 -5.14 -6.01
CA SER A 122 -7.66 -5.13 -7.47
C SER A 122 -6.74 -3.99 -7.90
N THR A 123 -7.06 -2.77 -7.48
CA THR A 123 -6.27 -1.58 -7.79
C THR A 123 -4.86 -1.69 -7.24
N LEU A 124 -4.69 -2.10 -6.00
CA LEU A 124 -3.36 -2.19 -5.39
C LEU A 124 -2.49 -3.26 -6.05
N LEU A 125 -3.05 -4.42 -6.41
CA LEU A 125 -2.32 -5.45 -7.16
C LEU A 125 -1.96 -5.00 -8.58
N GLU A 126 -2.82 -4.22 -9.24
CA GLU A 126 -2.51 -3.60 -10.53
C GLU A 126 -1.37 -2.59 -10.44
N VAL A 127 -1.44 -1.68 -9.46
CA VAL A 127 -0.39 -0.67 -9.23
C VAL A 127 0.94 -1.34 -8.89
N ILE A 128 0.94 -2.40 -8.07
CA ILE A 128 2.14 -3.18 -7.74
C ILE A 128 2.71 -3.81 -9.01
N ASN A 129 1.90 -4.53 -9.79
CA ASN A 129 2.32 -5.18 -11.03
C ASN A 129 2.92 -4.18 -12.04
N HIS A 130 2.24 -3.06 -12.24
CA HIS A 130 2.69 -1.98 -13.12
C HIS A 130 4.00 -1.37 -12.64
N SER A 131 4.14 -1.12 -11.33
CA SER A 131 5.38 -0.59 -10.75
C SER A 131 6.55 -1.56 -10.91
N GLN A 132 6.34 -2.86 -10.65
CA GLN A 132 7.36 -3.90 -10.84
C GLN A 132 7.81 -3.98 -12.30
N SER A 133 6.85 -3.95 -13.23
CA SER A 133 7.13 -3.99 -14.67
C SER A 133 7.95 -2.78 -15.13
N LEU A 134 7.58 -1.58 -14.72
CA LEU A 134 8.32 -0.35 -15.03
C LEU A 134 9.70 -0.32 -14.39
N ALA A 135 9.84 -0.82 -13.16
CA ALA A 135 11.13 -0.91 -12.48
C ALA A 135 12.14 -1.73 -13.29
N LEU A 136 11.73 -2.90 -13.78
CA LEU A 136 12.58 -3.77 -14.61
C LEU A 136 13.01 -3.08 -15.91
N VAL A 137 12.09 -2.37 -16.57
CA VAL A 137 12.38 -1.63 -17.80
C VAL A 137 13.37 -0.49 -17.55
N ILE A 138 13.20 0.24 -16.45
CA ILE A 138 14.11 1.34 -16.08
C ILE A 138 15.49 0.81 -15.73
N GLU A 139 15.57 -0.26 -14.94
CA GLU A 139 16.83 -0.90 -14.55
C GLU A 139 17.60 -1.42 -15.78
N ASP A 140 16.92 -2.08 -16.71
CA ASP A 140 17.53 -2.55 -17.96
C ASP A 140 18.04 -1.40 -18.83
N LYS A 141 17.24 -0.33 -18.99
CA LYS A 141 17.67 0.87 -19.73
C LYS A 141 18.92 1.50 -19.13
N MET A 142 18.94 1.66 -17.81
CA MET A 142 20.09 2.21 -17.07
C MET A 142 21.34 1.35 -17.26
N LYS A 143 21.19 0.03 -17.17
CA LYS A 143 22.30 -0.92 -17.40
C LYS A 143 22.85 -0.78 -18.82
N ARG A 144 21.97 -0.64 -19.82
CA ARG A 144 22.38 -0.45 -21.22
C ARG A 144 23.14 0.85 -21.42
N TYR A 145 22.68 1.98 -20.89
CA TYR A 145 23.39 3.27 -21.01
C TYR A 145 24.77 3.23 -20.36
N LYS A 146 24.89 2.62 -19.17
CA LYS A 146 26.18 2.43 -18.49
C LYS A 146 27.11 1.53 -19.29
N SER A 147 26.59 0.48 -19.93
CA SER A 147 27.40 -0.45 -20.73
C SER A 147 27.87 0.10 -22.07
N SER A 148 27.06 0.96 -22.73
CA SER A 148 27.40 1.56 -24.02
C SER A 148 28.31 2.79 -23.88
N GLY A 149 28.39 3.40 -22.69
CA GLY A 149 29.08 4.67 -22.47
C GLY A 149 28.47 5.85 -23.24
N HIS A 150 27.29 5.63 -23.84
CA HIS A 150 26.60 6.62 -24.67
C HIS A 150 25.10 6.53 -24.44
N ASN A 151 24.51 7.65 -24.00
CA ASN A 151 23.07 7.82 -23.90
C ASN A 151 22.54 8.49 -25.19
N PRO A 152 21.64 7.84 -25.95
CA PRO A 152 21.08 8.43 -27.16
C PRO A 152 20.25 9.71 -26.92
N PHE A 153 19.95 10.02 -25.66
CA PHE A 153 19.20 11.20 -25.23
C PHE A 153 20.08 12.32 -24.66
N PHE A 154 21.40 12.28 -24.85
CA PHE A 154 22.30 13.36 -24.42
C PHE A 154 21.84 14.72 -24.95
N GLY A 155 21.61 15.67 -24.03
CA GLY A 155 21.11 17.01 -24.34
C GLY A 155 19.66 17.07 -24.85
N LYS A 156 18.87 16.00 -24.71
CA LYS A 156 17.46 15.92 -25.11
C LYS A 156 16.57 15.44 -23.96
N LEU A 157 15.28 15.78 -24.03
CA LEU A 157 14.28 15.24 -23.13
C LEU A 157 13.84 13.85 -23.60
N GLN A 158 13.70 12.92 -22.64
CA GLN A 158 13.16 11.59 -22.84
C GLN A 158 11.80 11.48 -22.15
N MET A 159 10.87 10.80 -22.82
CA MET A 159 9.58 10.42 -22.25
C MET A 159 9.74 9.15 -21.39
N VAL A 160 9.46 9.25 -20.09
CA VAL A 160 9.62 8.18 -19.10
C VAL A 160 8.33 8.02 -18.32
N THR A 161 7.77 6.81 -18.27
CA THR A 161 6.70 6.46 -17.33
C THR A 161 7.32 6.01 -16.02
N VAL A 162 7.01 6.72 -14.94
CA VAL A 162 7.61 6.47 -13.61
C VAL A 162 6.76 5.45 -12.85
N PRO A 163 7.37 4.47 -12.16
CA PRO A 163 6.64 3.57 -11.27
C PRO A 163 5.86 4.37 -10.23
N PRO A 164 4.53 4.20 -10.10
CA PRO A 164 3.74 4.91 -9.10
C PRO A 164 4.12 4.52 -7.66
N ILE A 165 4.67 3.31 -7.47
CA ILE A 165 5.31 2.87 -6.22
C ILE A 165 6.80 2.65 -6.49
N ALA A 166 7.64 3.31 -5.70
CA ALA A 166 9.08 3.13 -5.81
C ALA A 166 9.49 1.66 -5.54
N PRO A 167 10.43 1.08 -6.31
CA PRO A 167 10.99 -0.26 -6.08
C PRO A 167 11.43 -0.51 -4.64
N GLY A 168 12.07 0.46 -3.99
CA GLY A 168 12.45 0.37 -2.58
C GLY A 168 11.25 0.14 -1.65
N ILE A 169 10.11 0.81 -1.93
CA ILE A 169 8.87 0.65 -1.16
C ILE A 169 8.23 -0.71 -1.44
N LEU A 170 8.21 -1.18 -2.69
CA LEU A 170 7.71 -2.53 -3.04
C LEU A 170 8.46 -3.61 -2.26
N LYS A 171 9.79 -3.47 -2.14
CA LYS A 171 10.62 -4.37 -1.34
C LYS A 171 10.24 -4.35 0.13
N VAL A 172 9.97 -3.17 0.69
CA VAL A 172 9.48 -3.04 2.08
C VAL A 172 8.12 -3.72 2.24
N ILE A 173 7.18 -3.57 1.31
CA ILE A 173 5.88 -4.27 1.37
C ILE A 173 6.10 -5.78 1.37
N ALA A 174 6.95 -6.30 0.48
CA ALA A 174 7.20 -7.74 0.34
C ALA A 174 7.94 -8.35 1.54
N GLU A 175 8.94 -7.66 2.10
CA GLU A 175 9.86 -8.24 3.09
C GLU A 175 9.58 -7.81 4.53
N LYS A 176 8.98 -6.64 4.74
CA LYS A 176 8.82 -6.02 6.06
C LYS A 176 7.36 -5.92 6.52
N THR A 177 6.41 -6.29 5.68
CA THR A 177 4.99 -6.29 6.04
C THR A 177 4.37 -7.67 5.84
N ASP A 178 3.22 -7.91 6.46
CA ASP A 178 2.40 -9.10 6.25
C ASP A 178 1.23 -8.85 5.28
N PHE A 179 1.37 -7.84 4.40
CA PHE A 179 0.30 -7.40 3.48
C PHE A 179 -0.22 -8.53 2.60
N TYR A 180 0.67 -9.26 1.93
CA TYR A 180 0.28 -10.36 1.03
C TYR A 180 -0.45 -11.47 1.79
N GLN A 181 0.02 -11.84 2.99
CA GLN A 181 -0.64 -12.83 3.84
C GLN A 181 -2.02 -12.35 4.29
N ARG A 182 -2.19 -11.07 4.64
CA ARG A 182 -3.49 -10.50 5.03
C ARG A 182 -4.48 -10.50 3.88
N VAL A 183 -4.07 -10.04 2.70
CA VAL A 183 -4.93 -10.02 1.51
C VAL A 183 -5.33 -11.44 1.11
N ALA A 184 -4.41 -12.40 1.14
CA ALA A 184 -4.71 -13.81 0.88
C ALA A 184 -5.80 -14.34 1.81
N ARG A 185 -5.69 -14.07 3.12
CA ARG A 185 -6.71 -14.45 4.12
C ARG A 185 -8.04 -13.76 3.87
N VAL A 186 -8.05 -12.47 3.54
CA VAL A 186 -9.29 -11.73 3.25
C VAL A 186 -10.02 -12.35 2.07
N LEU A 187 -9.33 -12.54 0.95
CA LEU A 187 -9.89 -13.14 -0.26
C LEU A 187 -10.38 -14.57 0.00
N TRP A 188 -9.60 -15.38 0.71
CA TRP A 188 -9.99 -16.75 1.07
C TRP A 188 -11.24 -16.79 1.96
N ASN A 189 -11.29 -15.93 2.98
CA ASN A 189 -12.47 -15.83 3.84
C ASN A 189 -13.71 -15.34 3.08
N GLN A 190 -13.55 -14.51 2.05
CA GLN A 190 -14.67 -14.09 1.21
C GLN A 190 -15.20 -15.22 0.32
N LEU A 191 -14.34 -16.14 -0.14
CA LEU A 191 -14.76 -17.34 -0.89
C LEU A 191 -15.62 -18.28 -0.04
N ASN A 192 -15.34 -18.37 1.27
CA ASN A 192 -16.10 -19.20 2.19
C ASN A 192 -17.47 -18.62 2.59
N LYS A 193 -17.78 -17.37 2.23
CA LYS A 193 -19.09 -16.77 2.51
C LYS A 193 -20.12 -17.26 1.50
N GLU A 194 -21.38 -17.43 1.92
CA GLU A 194 -22.49 -17.85 1.04
C GLU A 194 -22.83 -16.83 -0.07
N THR A 195 -22.32 -15.60 0.02
CA THR A 195 -22.49 -14.53 -0.98
C THR A 195 -21.69 -14.83 -2.25
N ARG A 196 -22.29 -15.57 -3.18
CA ARG A 196 -21.70 -16.01 -4.45
C ARG A 196 -21.34 -14.89 -5.43
N GLU A 197 -21.89 -13.69 -5.25
CA GLU A 197 -21.75 -12.56 -6.17
C GLU A 197 -20.31 -12.06 -6.36
N HIS A 198 -19.41 -12.33 -5.40
CA HIS A 198 -18.01 -11.90 -5.46
C HIS A 198 -17.02 -13.04 -5.63
N HIS A 199 -17.48 -14.29 -5.72
CA HIS A 199 -16.58 -15.46 -5.73
C HIS A 199 -15.63 -15.46 -6.92
N ILE A 200 -16.13 -15.15 -8.12
CA ILE A 200 -15.30 -15.10 -9.34
C ILE A 200 -14.18 -14.07 -9.17
N THR A 201 -14.53 -12.85 -8.76
CA THR A 201 -13.57 -11.77 -8.50
C THR A 201 -12.56 -12.17 -7.43
N CYS A 202 -13.00 -12.82 -6.34
CA CYS A 202 -12.09 -13.26 -5.28
C CYS A 202 -11.07 -14.29 -5.77
N VAL A 203 -11.49 -15.26 -6.59
CA VAL A 203 -10.57 -16.25 -7.18
C VAL A 203 -9.57 -15.58 -8.12
N GLU A 204 -10.04 -14.67 -8.98
CA GLU A 204 -9.18 -13.93 -9.91
C GLU A 204 -8.14 -13.08 -9.16
N LEU A 205 -8.58 -12.35 -8.14
CA LEU A 205 -7.69 -11.55 -7.29
C LEU A 205 -6.72 -12.42 -6.49
N PHE A 206 -7.15 -13.61 -6.04
CA PHE A 206 -6.29 -14.54 -5.32
C PHE A 206 -5.20 -15.11 -6.24
N TYR A 207 -5.54 -15.47 -7.48
CA TYR A 207 -4.56 -15.88 -8.48
C TYR A 207 -3.58 -14.76 -8.81
N ARG A 208 -4.08 -13.54 -9.01
CA ARG A 208 -3.24 -12.37 -9.26
C ARG A 208 -2.28 -12.09 -8.09
N LEU A 209 -2.78 -12.20 -6.86
CA LEU A 209 -1.96 -12.09 -5.65
C LEU A 209 -0.86 -13.15 -5.63
N HIS A 210 -1.19 -14.40 -5.96
CA HIS A 210 -0.20 -15.49 -6.04
C HIS A 210 0.91 -15.19 -7.04
N CYS A 211 0.59 -14.63 -8.22
CA CYS A 211 1.60 -14.24 -9.21
C CYS A 211 2.52 -13.10 -8.74
N LEU A 212 2.05 -12.24 -7.84
CA LEU A 212 2.79 -11.06 -7.35
C LEU A 212 3.45 -11.26 -5.98
N ALA A 213 3.08 -12.32 -5.26
CA ALA A 213 3.61 -12.61 -3.95
C ALA A 213 5.12 -12.91 -4.05
N PRO A 214 5.92 -12.48 -3.06
CA PRO A 214 7.37 -12.74 -3.06
C PRO A 214 7.70 -14.23 -3.06
N THR A 215 6.81 -15.06 -2.51
CA THR A 215 6.98 -16.50 -2.45
C THR A 215 5.62 -17.21 -2.55
N ALA A 216 5.57 -18.34 -3.28
CA ALA A 216 4.32 -19.07 -3.58
C ALA A 216 3.64 -19.66 -2.34
N ASN A 217 4.43 -20.02 -1.33
CA ASN A 217 3.99 -20.54 -0.04
C ASN A 217 3.06 -19.59 0.73
N ILE A 218 3.06 -18.28 0.44
CA ILE A 218 2.10 -17.36 1.09
C ILE A 218 0.66 -17.77 0.81
N CYS A 219 0.35 -18.15 -0.42
CA CYS A 219 -1.01 -18.57 -0.78
C CYS A 219 -1.24 -20.05 -0.42
N GLU A 220 -0.25 -20.91 -0.62
CA GLU A 220 -0.35 -22.35 -0.29
C GLU A 220 -0.61 -22.58 1.20
N ASP A 221 0.08 -21.84 2.09
CA ASP A 221 -0.09 -21.96 3.54
C ASP A 221 -1.54 -21.61 3.94
N ILE A 222 -2.16 -20.61 3.31
CA ILE A 222 -3.54 -20.21 3.61
C ILE A 222 -4.54 -21.27 3.13
N ILE A 223 -4.31 -21.87 1.97
CA ILE A 223 -5.17 -22.94 1.44
C ILE A 223 -5.04 -24.20 2.32
N CYS A 224 -3.81 -24.54 2.73
CA CYS A 224 -3.54 -25.76 3.50
C CYS A 224 -3.95 -25.68 4.98
N HIS A 225 -4.01 -24.48 5.57
CA HIS A 225 -4.33 -24.27 6.98
C HIS A 225 -5.79 -23.85 7.25
N ALA A 226 -6.60 -23.66 6.20
CA ALA A 226 -8.03 -23.37 6.32
C ALA A 226 -8.88 -24.65 6.34
#